data_AF-A0A7W7GB16-F1
#
_entry.id   AF-A0A7W7GB16-F1
#
_cell.length_a   1.000
_cell.length_b   1.000
_cell.length_c   1.000
_cell.angle_alpha   90.00
_cell.angle_beta   90.00
_cell.angle_gamma   90.00
#
_symmetry.space_group_name_H-M   'P 1'
#
loop_
_entity.id
_entity.type
_entity.pdbx_description
1 polymer ?
#
loop_
_entity_poly.entity_id
_entity_poly.type
_entity_poly.pdbx_seq_one_letter_code
_entity_poly.pdbx_strand_id
1 'polypeptide(L)' 'MTKLVHLLVGLCCEVCRCRDVLWLDPVRGLVECRECGQTAITLPVEDGGEAA' A
#
# COMPACT_ATOMS: atom_id res chain seq x y z
N MET A 1 7.30 -8.77 -14.93
CA MET A 1 6.41 -8.49 -13.78
C MET A 1 6.69 -7.07 -13.32
N THR A 2 5.87 -6.08 -13.70
CA THR A 2 6.15 -4.64 -13.49
C THR A 2 4.89 -3.78 -13.29
N LYS A 3 3.71 -4.38 -13.06
CA LYS A 3 2.45 -3.62 -13.06
C LYS A 3 2.12 -2.90 -11.74
N LEU A 4 2.65 -3.34 -10.60
CA LEU A 4 2.30 -2.78 -9.28
C LEU A 4 3.12 -1.54 -8.91
N VAL A 5 4.35 -1.41 -9.43
CA VAL A 5 5.21 -0.25 -9.12
C VAL A 5 4.58 1.04 -9.63
N HIS A 6 3.92 1.00 -10.79
CA HIS A 6 3.17 2.14 -11.33
C HIS A 6 1.94 2.51 -10.52
N LEU A 7 1.36 1.59 -9.72
CA LEU A 7 0.18 1.86 -8.90
C LEU A 7 0.48 2.85 -7.77
N LEU A 8 1.71 2.82 -7.25
CA LEU A 8 2.10 3.64 -6.10
C LEU A 8 2.76 4.98 -6.50
N VAL A 9 3.03 5.17 -7.79
CA VAL A 9 3.58 6.44 -8.30
C VAL A 9 2.56 7.56 -8.15
N GLY A 10 2.99 8.69 -7.61
CA GLY A 10 2.19 9.87 -7.34
C GLY A 10 1.51 9.87 -5.97
N LEU A 11 1.60 8.78 -5.20
CA LEU A 11 1.02 8.70 -3.87
C LEU A 11 1.95 9.28 -2.80
N CYS A 12 1.36 9.81 -1.73
CA CYS A 12 2.06 10.28 -0.55
C CYS A 12 1.76 9.36 0.64
N CYS A 13 2.73 9.20 1.53
CA CYS A 13 2.47 8.61 2.85
C CYS A 13 1.49 9.50 3.64
N GLU A 14 0.48 8.92 4.28
CA GLU A 14 -0.50 9.68 5.07
C GLU A 14 0.13 10.39 6.29
N VAL A 15 1.16 9.76 6.87
CA VAL A 15 1.83 10.21 8.09
C VAL A 15 2.87 11.29 7.80
N CYS A 16 3.89 10.98 6.98
CA CYS A 16 4.99 11.93 6.72
C CYS A 16 4.78 12.81 5.48
N ARG A 17 3.74 12.54 4.68
CA ARG A 17 3.39 13.29 3.45
C ARG A 17 4.46 13.29 2.35
N CYS A 18 5.57 12.58 2.52
CA CYS A 18 6.53 12.35 1.44
C CYS A 18 5.89 11.61 0.27
N ARG A 19 6.20 12.06 -0.94
CA ARG A 19 5.64 11.56 -2.21
C ARG A 19 6.58 10.52 -2.82
N ASP A 20 6.03 9.50 -3.47
CA ASP A 20 6.80 8.48 -4.22
C ASP A 20 7.77 7.65 -3.34
N VAL A 21 7.53 7.61 -2.02
CA VAL A 21 8.34 6.85 -1.04
C VAL A 21 7.67 5.55 -0.59
N LEU A 22 6.45 5.29 -1.05
CA LEU A 22 5.69 4.08 -0.76
C LEU A 22 6.23 2.91 -1.58
N TRP A 23 6.32 1.74 -0.95
CA TRP A 23 6.73 0.50 -1.60
C TRP A 23 5.78 -0.64 -1.21
N LEU A 24 5.57 -1.59 -2.10
CA LEU A 24 4.77 -2.78 -1.82
C LEU A 24 5.72 -3.95 -1.55
N ASP A 25 5.59 -4.58 -0.38
CA ASP A 25 6.15 -5.89 -0.11
C ASP A 25 5.22 -6.96 -0.71
N PRO A 26 5.62 -7.62 -1.82
CA PRO A 26 4.76 -8.59 -2.50
C PRO A 26 4.65 -9.92 -1.76
N VAL A 27 5.54 -10.20 -0.79
CA VAL A 27 5.53 -11.42 0.01
C VAL A 27 4.51 -11.29 1.15
N ARG A 28 4.46 -10.10 1.76
CA ARG A 28 3.62 -9.80 2.92
C ARG A 28 2.29 -9.14 2.54
N GLY A 29 2.15 -8.62 1.32
CA GLY A 29 0.98 -7.86 0.89
C GLY A 29 0.81 -6.57 1.68
N LEU A 30 1.92 -5.85 1.90
CA LEU A 30 1.95 -4.64 2.71
C LEU A 30 2.50 -3.47 1.92
N VAL A 31 1.91 -2.29 2.10
CA VAL A 31 2.48 -1.04 1.58
C VAL A 31 3.21 -0.35 2.73
N GLU A 32 4.50 -0.07 2.57
CA GLU A 32 5.28 0.62 3.60
C GLU A 32 5.88 1.93 3.08
N CYS A 33 6.07 2.89 3.97
CA CYS A 33 6.78 4.14 3.71
C CYS A 33 8.25 4.00 4.08
N ARG A 34 9.17 4.24 3.13
CA ARG A 34 10.60 4.12 3.38
C ARG A 34 11.19 5.23 4.25
N GLU A 35 10.50 6.37 4.37
CA GLU A 35 10.98 7.52 5.14
C GLU A 35 10.62 7.43 6.62
N CYS A 36 9.37 7.08 6.94
CA CYS A 36 8.89 7.04 8.32
C CYS A 36 8.66 5.62 8.85
N GLY A 37 8.79 4.59 8.02
CA GLY A 37 8.61 3.19 8.40
C GLY A 37 7.15 2.78 8.66
N GLN A 38 6.19 3.63 8.34
CA GLN A 38 4.77 3.32 8.55
C GLN A 38 4.30 2.28 7.52
N THR A 39 3.55 1.27 7.98
CA THR A 39 3.06 0.15 7.16
C THR A 39 1.54 0.10 7.15
N ALA A 40 0.94 0.02 5.96
CA ALA A 40 -0.48 -0.20 5.74
C ALA A 40 -0.74 -1.61 5.20
N ILE A 41 -1.76 -2.28 5.76
CA ILE A 41 -2.17 -3.62 5.33
C ILE A 41 -3.13 -3.47 4.14
N THR A 42 -2.82 -4.08 3.00
CA THR A 42 -3.80 -4.21 1.92
C THR A 42 -4.68 -5.42 2.22
N LEU A 43 -5.81 -5.21 2.89
CA LEU A 43 -6.82 -6.23 3.04
C LEU A 43 -7.49 -6.43 1.68
N PRO A 44 -7.51 -7.65 1.10
CA PRO A 44 -8.38 -7.90 -0.03
C PRO A 44 -9.82 -7.73 0.47
N VAL A 45 -10.59 -6.85 -0.17
CA VAL A 45 -12.04 -6.80 0.06
C VAL A 45 -12.58 -8.11 -0.49
N GLU A 46 -13.09 -8.96 0.40
CA GLU A 46 -13.89 -10.11 0.02
C GLU A 46 -15.20 -9.54 -0.56
N ASP A 47 -15.31 -9.46 -1.89
CA ASP A 47 -16.58 -9.16 -2.56
C ASP A 47 -17.49 -10.38 -2.35
N GLY A 48 -18.18 -10.43 -1.20
CA GLY A 48 -18.83 -11.66 -0.75
C GLY A 48 -19.64 -11.59 0.54
N GLY A 49 -20.63 -10.68 0.61
CA GLY A 49 -21.92 -10.96 1.27
C GLY A 49 -22.10 -10.58 2.75
N GLU A 50 -23.01 -9.63 2.98
CA GLU A 50 -23.94 -9.52 4.11
C GLU A 50 -23.40 -9.81 5.53
N ALA A 51 -22.99 -8.76 6.24
CA ALA A 51 -22.94 -8.79 7.70
C ALA A 51 -24.35 -8.53 8.25
N ALA A 52 -25.03 -9.61 8.63
CA ALA A 52 -26.19 -9.62 9.51
C ALA A 52 -25.81 -9.26 10.96
#